data_AF-A0A1V5WYB2-F1
#
_entry.id   AF-A0A1V5WYB2-F1
#
_cell.length_a   1.000
_cell.length_b   1.000
_cell.length_c   1.000
_cell.angle_alpha   90.00
_cell.angle_beta   90.00
_cell.angle_gamma   90.00
#
_symmetry.space_group_name_H-M   'P 1'
#
loop_
_entity.id
_entity.type
_entity.pdbx_description
1 polymer ?
#
loop_
_entity_poly.entity_id
_entity_poly.type
_entity_poly.pdbx_seq_one_letter_code
_entity_poly.pdbx_strand_id
1 'polypeptide(L)'
;MEDIKIRASKEAIEEFKDSILWADIVEELKIWKEGFNGEMQSIVDNAEGSNPSTASVLLHMGDLNGRQKAVDYFLNLPDVFLSILRNKEKVKEERR
;
A
#
# COMPACT_ATOMS: atom_id res chain seq x y z
N MET A 1 -21.83 -1.07 -11.02
CA MET A 1 -20.74 -1.19 -10.03
C MET A 1 -21.27 -2.07 -8.92
N GLU A 2 -20.62 -3.19 -8.65
CA GLU A 2 -20.92 -3.96 -7.44
C GLU A 2 -20.73 -3.06 -6.21
N ASP A 3 -21.70 -3.09 -5.32
CA ASP A 3 -21.70 -2.28 -4.13
C ASP A 3 -20.64 -2.86 -3.16
N ILE A 4 -19.55 -2.12 -2.90
CA ILE A 4 -18.45 -2.59 -2.05
C ILE A 4 -19.01 -2.89 -0.66
N LYS A 5 -19.07 -4.17 -0.27
CA LYS A 5 -19.65 -4.61 1.00
C LYS A 5 -18.56 -4.90 2.03
N ILE A 6 -18.26 -3.91 2.87
CA ILE A 6 -17.44 -4.09 4.07
C ILE A 6 -18.27 -4.83 5.12
N ARG A 7 -17.75 -5.95 5.62
CA ARG A 7 -18.43 -6.81 6.62
C ARG A 7 -18.00 -6.52 8.06
N ALA A 8 -16.80 -5.97 8.25
CA ALA A 8 -16.31 -5.55 9.55
C ALA A 8 -17.03 -4.29 10.02
N SER A 9 -17.25 -4.16 11.32
CA SER A 9 -17.70 -2.89 11.91
C SER A 9 -16.57 -1.88 11.95
N LYS A 10 -16.91 -0.61 12.17
CA LYS A 10 -15.94 0.46 12.34
C LYS A 10 -15.01 0.17 13.52
N GLU A 11 -15.58 -0.25 14.64
CA GLU A 11 -14.87 -0.55 15.89
C GLU A 11 -13.87 -1.69 15.69
N ALA A 12 -14.25 -2.74 14.96
CA ALA A 12 -13.35 -3.86 14.67
C ALA A 12 -12.15 -3.45 13.80
N ILE A 13 -12.34 -2.48 12.89
CA ILE A 13 -11.24 -1.96 12.05
C ILE A 13 -10.33 -1.04 12.87
N GLU A 14 -10.90 -0.21 13.75
CA GLU A 14 -10.12 0.63 14.67
C GLU A 14 -9.31 -0.24 15.64
N GLU A 15 -9.91 -1.27 16.23
CA GLU A 15 -9.21 -2.25 17.09
C GLU A 15 -8.09 -2.98 16.33
N PHE A 16 -8.36 -3.42 15.09
CA PHE A 16 -7.32 -4.02 14.26
C PHE A 16 -6.16 -3.07 14.00
N LYS A 17 -6.43 -1.78 13.70
CA LYS A 17 -5.42 -0.77 13.44
C LYS A 17 -4.53 -0.50 14.66
N ASP A 18 -5.06 -0.66 15.87
CA ASP A 18 -4.32 -0.49 17.13
C ASP A 18 -3.70 -1.81 17.64
N SER A 19 -3.91 -2.93 16.93
CA SER A 19 -3.42 -4.25 17.34
C SER A 19 -1.93 -4.45 17.08
N ILE A 20 -1.29 -5.30 17.90
CA ILE A 20 0.10 -5.74 17.70
C ILE A 20 0.27 -6.39 16.32
N LEU A 21 -0.71 -7.17 15.86
CA LEU A 21 -0.67 -7.81 14.56
C LEU A 21 -0.55 -6.79 13.41
N TRP A 22 -1.29 -5.68 13.48
CA TRP A 22 -1.17 -4.63 12.49
C TRP A 22 0.16 -3.89 12.60
N ALA A 23 0.66 -3.66 13.82
CA ALA A 23 1.98 -3.08 14.03
C ALA A 23 3.09 -3.91 13.35
N ASP A 24 3.06 -5.25 13.53
CA ASP A 24 4.01 -6.18 12.89
C ASP A 24 3.89 -6.14 11.36
N ILE A 25 2.66 -6.10 10.82
CA ILE A 25 2.42 -5.98 9.38
C ILE A 25 2.99 -4.67 8.84
N VAL A 26 2.78 -3.55 9.54
CA VAL A 26 3.31 -2.24 9.14
C VAL A 26 4.83 -2.24 9.14
N GLU A 27 5.46 -2.86 10.13
CA GLU A 27 6.92 -2.98 10.20
C GLU A 27 7.48 -3.80 9.03
N GLU A 28 6.92 -4.98 8.77
CA GLU A 28 7.34 -5.83 7.64
C GLU A 28 7.18 -5.11 6.29
N LEU A 29 6.05 -4.43 6.08
CA LEU A 29 5.80 -3.65 4.87
C LEU A 29 6.80 -2.51 4.69
N LYS A 30 7.21 -1.84 5.78
CA LYS A 30 8.25 -0.79 5.74
C LYS A 30 9.61 -1.38 5.37
N ILE A 31 9.98 -2.52 5.97
CA ILE A 31 11.22 -3.24 5.65
C ILE A 31 11.25 -3.61 4.16
N TRP A 32 10.14 -4.13 3.61
CA TRP A 32 10.06 -4.43 2.18
C TRP A 32 10.26 -3.19 1.32
N LYS A 33 9.62 -2.06 1.68
CA LYS A 33 9.76 -0.80 0.96
C LYS A 33 11.20 -0.30 0.96
N GLU A 34 11.88 -0.38 2.10
CA GLU A 34 13.30 -0.05 2.23
C GLU A 34 14.17 -0.95 1.34
N GLY A 35 13.90 -2.26 1.32
CA GLY A 35 14.56 -3.20 0.41
C GLY A 35 14.40 -2.82 -1.06
N PHE A 36 13.19 -2.48 -1.49
CA PHE A 36 12.93 -2.05 -2.87
C PHE A 36 13.62 -0.72 -3.20
N ASN A 37 13.75 0.20 -2.25
CA ASN A 37 14.48 1.45 -2.44
C ASN A 37 15.99 1.20 -2.60
N GLY A 38 16.57 0.30 -1.80
CA GLY A 38 17.97 -0.09 -1.92
C GLY A 38 18.26 -0.79 -3.26
N GLU A 39 17.35 -1.65 -3.73
CA GLU A 39 17.46 -2.29 -5.04
C GLU A 39 17.39 -1.25 -6.18
N MET A 40 16.48 -0.27 -6.08
CA MET A 40 16.37 0.83 -7.05
C MET A 40 17.68 1.62 -7.16
N GLN A 41 18.29 1.98 -6.04
CA GLN A 41 19.59 2.69 -6.03
C GLN A 41 20.68 1.84 -6.68
N SER A 42 20.73 0.56 -6.35
CA SER A 42 21.72 -0.37 -6.92
C SER A 42 21.59 -0.51 -8.44
N ILE A 43 20.37 -0.42 -8.99
CA ILE A 43 20.15 -0.46 -10.45
C ILE A 43 20.73 0.80 -11.12
N VAL A 44 20.53 1.96 -10.52
CA VAL A 44 21.06 3.24 -11.03
C VAL A 44 22.58 3.19 -11.04
N ASP A 45 23.20 2.80 -9.93
CA ASP A 45 24.65 2.70 -9.79
C ASP A 45 25.26 1.70 -10.81
N ASN A 46 24.60 0.56 -11.02
CA ASN A 46 25.05 -0.45 -11.99
C ASN A 46 24.85 0.00 -13.45
N ALA A 47 23.79 0.76 -13.75
CA ALA A 47 23.54 1.28 -15.09
C ALA A 47 24.61 2.29 -15.53
N GLU A 48 25.14 3.08 -14.60
CA GLU A 48 26.27 3.99 -14.85
C GLU A 48 27.58 3.23 -15.16
N GLY A 49 27.79 2.06 -14.56
CA GLY A 49 29.04 1.30 -14.67
C GLY A 49 29.11 0.21 -15.75
N SER A 50 27.98 -0.38 -16.16
CA SER A 50 27.97 -1.64 -16.94
C SER A 50 27.24 -1.59 -18.29
N ASN A 51 26.74 -0.42 -18.70
CA ASN A 51 26.05 -0.19 -19.98
C ASN A 51 24.96 -1.24 -20.35
N PRO A 52 24.07 -1.63 -19.41
CA PRO A 52 22.99 -2.57 -19.68
C PRO A 52 21.99 -2.01 -20.69
N SER A 53 21.25 -2.88 -21.39
CA SER A 53 20.21 -2.42 -22.32
C SER A 53 19.19 -1.55 -21.57
N THR A 54 18.99 -0.32 -22.04
CA THR A 54 18.14 0.69 -21.38
C THR A 54 16.72 0.18 -21.14
N ALA A 55 16.19 -0.68 -22.02
CA ALA A 55 14.87 -1.28 -21.88
C ALA A 55 14.75 -2.22 -20.68
N SER A 56 15.75 -3.06 -20.41
CA SER A 56 15.74 -3.98 -19.27
C SER A 56 15.79 -3.24 -17.93
N VAL A 57 16.58 -2.16 -17.87
CA VAL A 57 16.67 -1.29 -16.70
C VAL A 57 15.32 -0.62 -16.42
N LEU A 58 14.71 -0.02 -17.44
CA LEU A 58 13.42 0.65 -17.30
C LEU A 58 12.28 -0.30 -16.88
N LEU A 59 12.27 -1.54 -17.39
CA LEU A 59 11.30 -2.56 -16.97
C LEU A 59 11.47 -2.92 -15.49
N HIS A 60 12.71 -3.14 -15.05
CA HIS A 60 13.01 -3.51 -13.65
C HIS A 60 12.68 -2.36 -12.68
N MET A 61 13.03 -1.13 -13.04
CA MET A 61 12.63 0.07 -12.29
C MET A 61 11.09 0.22 -12.22
N GLY A 62 10.40 -0.12 -13.32
CA GLY A 62 8.94 -0.12 -13.37
C GLY A 62 8.30 -1.08 -12.36
N ASP A 63 8.82 -2.30 -12.27
CA ASP A 63 8.36 -3.32 -11.31
C ASP A 63 8.58 -2.85 -9.87
N LEU A 64 9.79 -2.40 -9.53
CA LEU A 64 10.09 -1.90 -8.18
C LEU A 64 9.19 -0.74 -7.76
N ASN A 65 8.93 0.20 -8.66
CA ASN A 65 8.00 1.30 -8.40
C ASN A 65 6.56 0.79 -8.19
N GLY A 66 6.13 -0.20 -8.97
CA GLY A 66 4.86 -0.90 -8.77
C GLY A 66 4.74 -1.51 -7.38
N ARG A 67 5.80 -2.21 -6.91
CA ARG A 67 5.85 -2.81 -5.57
C ARG A 67 5.81 -1.77 -4.45
N GLN A 68 6.56 -0.68 -4.59
CA GLN A 68 6.53 0.43 -3.62
C GLN A 68 5.12 1.05 -3.50
N LYS A 69 4.45 1.29 -4.64
CA LYS A 69 3.07 1.78 -4.66
C LYS A 69 2.08 0.80 -4.04
N ALA A 70 2.28 -0.50 -4.26
CA ALA A 70 1.45 -1.53 -3.64
C ALA A 70 1.60 -1.51 -2.12
N VAL A 71 2.82 -1.41 -1.59
CA VAL A 71 3.06 -1.24 -0.15
C VAL A 71 2.34 -0.01 0.39
N ASP A 72 2.47 1.14 -0.27
CA ASP A 72 1.80 2.38 0.14
C ASP A 72 0.27 2.23 0.15
N TYR A 73 -0.28 1.50 -0.82
CA TYR A 73 -1.70 1.19 -0.83
C TYR A 73 -2.10 0.31 0.36
N PHE A 74 -1.34 -0.76 0.67
CA PHE A 74 -1.63 -1.65 1.78
C PHE A 74 -1.60 -0.94 3.13
N LEU A 75 -0.61 -0.07 3.36
CA LEU A 75 -0.49 0.69 4.61
C LEU A 75 -1.71 1.60 4.87
N ASN A 76 -2.41 2.03 3.83
CA ASN A 76 -3.60 2.89 3.93
C ASN A 76 -4.93 2.12 3.97
N LEU A 77 -4.90 0.79 3.82
CA LEU A 77 -6.10 -0.01 3.62
C LEU A 77 -7.10 0.05 4.79
N PRO A 78 -6.68 0.04 6.08
CA PRO A 78 -7.61 0.25 7.19
C PRO A 78 -8.31 1.61 7.12
N ASP A 79 -7.58 2.67 6.77
CA ASP A 79 -8.13 4.03 6.66
C ASP A 79 -9.12 4.16 5.50
N VAL A 80 -8.87 3.48 4.39
CA VAL A 80 -9.82 3.37 3.27
C VAL A 80 -11.12 2.71 3.73
N PHE A 81 -11.06 1.62 4.49
CA PHE A 81 -12.26 0.97 5.02
C PHE A 81 -13.04 1.87 5.96
N LEU A 82 -12.37 2.57 6.88
CA LEU A 82 -13.00 3.54 7.78
C LEU A 82 -13.67 4.68 7.01
N SER A 83 -13.02 5.19 5.97
CA SER A 83 -13.56 6.24 5.10
C SER A 83 -14.84 5.79 4.37
N ILE A 84 -14.84 4.57 3.81
CA ILE A 84 -16.01 4.00 3.15
C ILE A 84 -17.17 3.84 4.14
N LEU A 85 -16.91 3.33 5.36
CA LEU A 85 -17.95 3.16 6.38
C LEU A 85 -18.56 4.51 6.79
N ARG A 86 -17.72 5.52 7.06
CA ARG A 86 -18.18 6.89 7.41
C ARG A 86 -19.03 7.51 6.30
N ASN A 87 -18.65 7.33 5.04
CA ASN A 87 -19.43 7.85 3.92
C ASN A 87 -20.80 7.15 3.80
N LYS A 88 -20.87 5.84 4.09
CA LYS A 88 -22.14 5.12 4.11
C LYS A 88 -23.07 5.57 5.24
N GLU A 89 -22.53 5.96 6.38
CA GLU A 89 -23.30 6.52 7.50
C GLU A 89 -23.91 7.87 7.12
N LYS A 90 -23.11 8.80 6.58
CA LYS A 90 -23.58 10.11 6.10
C LYS A 90 -24.73 10.00 5.08
N VAL A 91 -24.57 9.12 4.08
CA VAL A 91 -25.61 8.91 3.05
C VAL A 91 -26.90 8.34 3.64
N LYS A 92 -26.84 7.58 4.74
CA LYS A 92 -28.05 7.10 5.44
C LYS A 92 -28.73 8.21 6.24
N GLU A 93 -27.97 9.11 6.85
CA GLU A 93 -28.51 10.24 7.61
C GLU A 93 -29.23 11.25 6.70
N GLU A 94 -28.67 11.56 5.53
CA GLU A 94 -29.29 12.48 4.55
C GLU A 94 -30.58 11.95 3.89
N ARG A 95 -30.85 10.64 4.02
CA ARG A 95 -32.03 9.96 3.45
C ARG A 95 -33.14 9.72 4.46
N ARG A 96 -32.95 10.11 5.72
CA ARG A 96 -33.95 10.04 6.80
C ARG A 96 -34.59 11.41 7.01
#